data_AF-A0A953B3S9-F1
#
_entry.id   AF-A0A953B3S9-F1
#
_cell.length_a   1.000
_cell.length_b   1.000
_cell.length_c   1.000
_cell.angle_alpha   90.00
_cell.angle_beta   90.00
_cell.angle_gamma   90.00
#
_symmetry.space_group_name_H-M   'P 1'
#
loop_
_entity.id
_entity.type
_entity.pdbx_description
1 polymer ?
#
loop_
_entity_poly.entity_id
_entity_poly.type
_entity_poly.pdbx_seq_one_letter_code
_entity_poly.pdbx_strand_id
1 'polypeptide(L)'
;RLAMPDAACYVVSDAAGLLEMRVDPGATVRKGEVVARVYDCTRTGRPPAEYRAGIDGILLGRHFPGLVDMGDIIAVVAVPEA
;
A
#
# COMPACT_ATOMS: atom_id res chain seq x y z
N ARG A 1 0.23 18.16 11.80
CA ARG A 1 -0.61 17.98 10.60
C ARG A 1 0.16 17.09 9.62
N LEU A 2 -0.52 16.39 8.70
CA LEU A 2 0.11 15.45 7.77
C LEU A 2 -0.08 15.95 6.33
N ALA A 3 0.95 15.80 5.49
CA ALA A 3 0.96 16.18 4.09
C ALA A 3 1.39 15.02 3.18
N MET A 4 0.90 15.06 1.93
CA MET A 4 1.26 14.17 0.84
C MET A 4 2.11 14.95 -0.17
N PRO A 5 3.45 14.82 -0.13
CA PRO A 5 4.34 15.77 -0.81
C PRO A 5 4.39 15.61 -2.33
N ASP A 6 4.33 14.38 -2.84
CA ASP A 6 4.34 14.06 -4.26
C ASP A 6 3.69 12.69 -4.53
N ALA A 7 3.72 12.23 -5.79
CA ALA A 7 3.08 10.99 -6.21
C ALA A 7 3.66 9.72 -5.55
N ALA A 8 4.88 9.75 -5.00
CA ALA A 8 5.49 8.60 -4.34
C ALA A 8 4.81 8.26 -2.99
N CYS A 9 3.89 9.11 -2.52
CA CYS A 9 3.06 8.82 -1.36
C CYS A 9 1.95 7.79 -1.63
N TYR A 10 1.61 7.53 -2.90
CA TYR A 10 0.57 6.60 -3.30
C TYR A 10 1.15 5.24 -3.68
N VAL A 11 0.58 4.19 -3.12
CA VAL A 11 0.85 2.81 -3.50
C VAL A 11 -0.35 2.31 -4.28
N VAL A 12 -0.16 2.11 -5.59
CA VAL A 12 -1.22 1.76 -6.53
C VAL A 12 -1.07 0.32 -6.97
N SER A 13 -2.17 -0.42 -7.03
CA SER A 13 -2.19 -1.80 -7.48
C SER A 13 -1.91 -1.90 -8.99
N ASP A 14 -0.98 -2.76 -9.40
CA ASP A 14 -0.76 -3.12 -10.80
C ASP A 14 -1.39 -4.48 -11.17
N ALA A 15 -2.11 -5.09 -10.23
CA ALA A 15 -2.78 -6.37 -10.40
C ALA A 15 -4.14 -6.40 -9.68
N ALA A 16 -5.00 -7.35 -10.07
CA ALA A 16 -6.21 -7.67 -9.33
C ALA A 16 -5.98 -8.89 -8.43
N GLY A 17 -6.62 -8.92 -7.26
CA GLY A 17 -6.49 -10.07 -6.35
C GLY A 17 -6.89 -9.81 -4.92
N LEU A 18 -6.56 -10.76 -4.04
CA LEU A 18 -6.80 -10.68 -2.61
C LEU A 18 -5.71 -9.84 -1.95
N LEU A 19 -6.11 -8.74 -1.33
CA LEU A 19 -5.24 -7.81 -0.62
C LEU A 19 -4.99 -8.26 0.83
N GLU A 20 -3.71 -8.38 1.18
CA GLU A 20 -3.21 -8.50 2.55
C GLU A 20 -2.48 -7.22 2.92
N MET A 21 -3.02 -6.46 3.87
CA MET A 21 -2.33 -5.32 4.46
C MET A 21 -1.31 -5.80 5.49
N ARG A 22 -0.12 -5.19 5.47
CA ARG A 22 1.00 -5.54 6.36
C ARG A 22 1.26 -4.51 7.44
N VAL A 23 0.60 -3.36 7.31
CA VAL A 23 0.74 -2.20 8.18
C VAL A 23 -0.65 -1.60 8.37
N ASP A 24 -0.95 -1.17 9.59
CA ASP A 24 -2.21 -0.51 9.94
C ASP A 24 -2.10 1.02 9.86
N PRO A 25 -3.21 1.73 9.57
CA PRO A 25 -3.22 3.19 9.59
C PRO A 25 -2.71 3.75 10.92
N GLY A 26 -1.88 4.79 10.85
CA GLY A 26 -1.21 5.42 11.99
C GLY A 26 0.18 4.84 12.30
N ALA A 27 0.57 3.71 11.72
CA ALA A 27 1.92 3.17 11.89
C ALA A 27 2.95 3.93 11.04
N THR A 28 4.18 4.01 11.55
CA THR A 28 5.33 4.54 10.79
C THR A 28 5.83 3.50 9.80
N VAL A 29 6.19 3.94 8.60
CA VAL A 29 6.77 3.11 7.54
C VAL A 29 8.03 3.75 6.98
N ARG A 30 8.92 2.91 6.47
CA ARG A 30 10.12 3.35 5.73
C ARG A 30 9.96 3.15 4.24
N LYS A 31 10.62 3.98 3.44
CA LYS A 31 10.74 3.81 2.00
C LYS A 31 11.26 2.40 1.68
N GLY A 32 10.55 1.71 0.80
CA GLY A 32 10.84 0.33 0.40
C GLY A 32 10.25 -0.74 1.31
N GLU A 33 9.66 -0.38 2.45
CA GLU A 33 8.98 -1.33 3.33
C GLU A 33 7.73 -1.90 2.66
N VAL A 34 7.51 -3.22 2.79
CA VAL A 34 6.32 -3.89 2.23
C VAL A 34 5.11 -3.53 3.08
N VAL A 35 4.22 -2.71 2.53
CA VAL A 35 2.99 -2.27 3.21
C VAL A 35 1.79 -3.15 2.88
N ALA A 36 1.85 -3.86 1.75
CA ALA A 36 0.77 -4.74 1.31
C ALA A 36 1.28 -5.84 0.38
N ARG A 37 0.45 -6.88 0.24
CA ARG A 37 0.62 -7.99 -0.70
C ARG A 37 -0.69 -8.24 -1.44
N VAL A 38 -0.60 -8.56 -2.73
CA VAL A 38 -1.76 -8.98 -3.52
C VAL A 38 -1.54 -10.41 -4.01
N TYR A 39 -2.49 -11.29 -3.69
CA TYR A 39 -2.48 -12.69 -4.08
C TYR A 39 -3.36 -12.90 -5.31
N ASP A 40 -2.83 -13.61 -6.31
CA ASP A 40 -3.59 -14.04 -7.49
C ASP A 40 -4.67 -15.05 -7.08
N CYS A 41 -5.94 -14.64 -7.17
CA CYS A 41 -7.08 -15.49 -6.82
C CYS A 41 -7.44 -16.54 -7.90
N THR A 42 -6.76 -16.53 -9.05
CA THR A 42 -7.04 -17.43 -10.18
C THR A 42 -6.10 -18.64 -10.24
N ARG A 43 -4.99 -18.61 -9.48
CA ARG A 43 -3.95 -19.65 -9.47
C ARG A 43 -3.38 -19.81 -8.07
N THR A 44 -3.19 -21.05 -7.63
CA THR A 44 -2.44 -21.35 -6.40
C THR A 44 -0.95 -21.50 -6.68
N GLY A 45 -0.12 -21.38 -5.64
CA GLY A 45 1.33 -21.64 -5.71
C GLY A 45 2.20 -20.50 -6.27
N ARG A 46 1.59 -19.38 -6.69
CA ARG A 46 2.33 -18.17 -7.04
C ARG A 46 2.64 -17.34 -5.79
N PRO A 47 3.85 -16.75 -5.66
CA PRO A 47 4.10 -15.77 -4.62
C PRO A 47 3.24 -14.52 -4.84
N PRO A 48 2.82 -13.84 -3.77
CA PRO A 48 2.07 -12.59 -3.91
C PRO A 48 2.95 -11.47 -4.48
N ALA A 49 2.33 -10.52 -5.18
CA ALA A 49 2.97 -9.26 -5.54
C ALA A 49 3.16 -8.40 -4.28
N GLU A 50 4.36 -7.88 -4.06
CA GLU A 50 4.66 -7.02 -2.91
C GLU A 50 4.58 -5.55 -3.29
N TYR A 51 3.85 -4.79 -2.48
CA TYR A 51 3.67 -3.36 -2.65
C TYR A 51 4.40 -2.61 -1.54
N ARG A 52 5.23 -1.65 -1.94
CA ARG A 52 6.20 -1.00 -1.06
C ARG A 52 5.89 0.48 -0.90
N ALA A 53 6.15 1.02 0.30
CA ALA A 53 6.06 2.45 0.54
C ALA A 53 7.07 3.21 -0.35
N GLY A 54 6.63 4.24 -1.07
CA GLY A 54 7.50 5.06 -1.91
C GLY A 54 8.31 6.11 -1.15
N ILE A 55 7.89 6.43 0.08
CA ILE A 55 8.50 7.41 0.99
C ILE A 55 8.51 6.90 2.43
N ASP A 56 9.33 7.53 3.27
CA ASP A 56 9.20 7.41 4.73
C ASP A 56 7.97 8.20 5.21
N GLY A 57 7.33 7.75 6.28
CA GLY A 57 6.22 8.51 6.87
C GLY A 57 5.29 7.67 7.72
N ILE A 58 4.02 8.06 7.75
CA ILE A 58 2.94 7.40 8.48
C ILE A 58 1.94 6.87 7.46
N LEU A 59 1.51 5.61 7.59
CA LEU A 59 0.41 5.09 6.78
C LEU A 59 -0.88 5.85 7.14
N LEU A 60 -1.31 6.74 6.26
CA LEU A 60 -2.45 7.61 6.49
C LEU A 60 -3.77 6.90 6.20
N GLY A 61 -3.80 6.13 5.10
CA GLY A 61 -5.00 5.46 4.63
C GLY A 61 -4.66 4.22 3.82
N ARG A 62 -5.65 3.33 3.72
CA ARG A 62 -5.54 2.08 2.96
C ARG A 62 -6.86 1.72 2.31
N HIS A 63 -6.80 0.89 1.27
CA HIS A 63 -7.97 0.22 0.72
C HIS A 63 -8.66 -0.62 1.81
N PHE A 64 -9.99 -0.62 1.79
CA PHE A 64 -10.80 -1.31 2.79
C PHE A 64 -11.29 -2.70 2.33
N PRO A 65 -11.86 -2.86 1.11
CA PRO A 65 -12.22 -4.18 0.61
C PRO A 65 -11.04 -5.15 0.58
N GLY A 66 -11.32 -6.44 0.77
CA GLY A 66 -10.31 -7.49 0.64
C GLY A 66 -9.89 -7.76 -0.80
N LEU A 67 -10.67 -7.33 -1.79
CA LEU A 67 -10.33 -7.44 -3.21
C LEU A 67 -9.90 -6.08 -3.75
N VAL A 68 -8.84 -6.08 -4.54
CA VAL A 68 -8.35 -4.93 -5.32
C VAL A 68 -8.39 -5.24 -6.80
N ASP A 69 -8.54 -4.21 -7.61
CA ASP A 69 -8.31 -4.21 -9.04
C ASP A 69 -7.09 -3.36 -9.43
N MET A 70 -6.64 -3.50 -10.67
CA MET A 70 -5.57 -2.66 -11.22
C MET A 70 -6.00 -1.18 -11.18
N GLY A 71 -5.12 -0.33 -10.65
CA GLY A 71 -5.36 1.10 -10.50
C GLY A 71 -5.93 1.50 -9.13
N ASP A 72 -6.35 0.55 -8.29
CA ASP A 72 -6.78 0.87 -6.93
C ASP A 72 -5.62 1.42 -6.09
N ILE A 73 -5.90 2.43 -5.28
CA ILE A 73 -4.94 2.93 -4.28
C ILE A 73 -4.97 1.99 -3.07
N ILE A 74 -3.93 1.19 -2.92
CA ILE A 74 -3.76 0.25 -1.80
C ILE A 74 -3.45 1.00 -0.50
N ALA A 75 -2.54 1.96 -0.56
CA ALA A 75 -2.03 2.67 0.60
C ALA A 75 -1.63 4.10 0.26
N VAL A 76 -1.75 4.99 1.24
CA VAL A 76 -1.26 6.36 1.17
C VAL A 76 -0.35 6.62 2.39
N VAL A 77 0.86 7.09 2.14
CA VAL A 77 1.84 7.44 3.17
C VAL A 77 1.92 8.95 3.28
N ALA A 78 1.87 9.50 4.48
CA ALA A 78 1.98 10.95 4.69
C ALA A 78 3.16 11.29 5.59
N VAL A 79 3.73 12.48 5.41
CA VAL A 79 4.81 13.02 6.26
C VAL A 79 4.26 14.12 7.17
N PRO A 80 4.86 14.33 8.36
CA PRO A 80 4.58 15.51 9.16
C PRO A 80 4.84 16.80 8.37
N GLU A 81 3.90 17.76 8.45
CA GLU A 81 4.17 19.13 8.01
C GLU A 81 5.21 19.77 8.95
N ALA A 82 6.09 20.60 8.38
CA ALA A 82 7.07 21.41 9.12
C ALA A 82 6.43 22.62 9.80
#